data_AF-A0A1F7JEN3-F1
#
_entry.id   AF-A0A1F7JEN3-F1
#
_cell.length_a   1.000
_cell.length_b   1.000
_cell.length_c   1.000
_cell.angle_alpha   90.00
_cell.angle_beta   90.00
_cell.angle_gamma   90.00
#
_symmetry.space_group_name_H-M   'P 1'
#
loop_
_entity.id
_entity.type
_entity.pdbx_description
1 polymer ?
#
loop_
_entity_poly.entity_id
_entity_poly.type
_entity_poly.pdbx_seq_one_letter_code
_entity_poly.pdbx_strand_id
1 'polypeptide(L)'
;MNSEFPIISFDIDYTLFDTDKFRMYVPSDLTMWDIQQLPFDICVYPEVLSVLPTLQRAFRLGICSISEIDEYQRAKLTRTGLARFFDPDLVFIGNDIDALLKEMKQTVPMLHYAVDDLPTKLERIKVVYPEVVTVRVKKGKHAVKTFPFQSDYEIDDLHGLGRIVFRN
;
A
#
# COMPACT_ATOMS: atom_id res chain seq x y z
N MET A 1 18.91 -14.63 -6.67
CA MET A 1 17.59 -14.04 -7.01
C MET A 1 17.87 -12.87 -7.93
N ASN A 2 17.37 -12.87 -9.17
CA ASN A 2 17.64 -11.80 -10.12
C ASN A 2 17.06 -10.48 -9.58
N SER A 3 17.97 -9.58 -9.20
CA SER A 3 17.72 -8.26 -8.61
C SER A 3 17.38 -7.21 -9.66
N GLU A 4 16.75 -7.58 -10.78
CA GLU A 4 16.74 -6.74 -11.98
C GLU A 4 15.76 -5.56 -11.91
N PHE A 5 14.69 -5.66 -11.11
CA PHE A 5 13.71 -4.58 -11.00
C PHE A 5 13.68 -3.94 -9.62
N PRO A 6 13.64 -2.59 -9.55
CA PRO A 6 13.37 -1.87 -8.33
C PRO A 6 12.01 -2.25 -7.72
N ILE A 7 11.92 -2.15 -6.39
CA ILE A 7 10.76 -2.60 -5.62
C ILE A 7 9.99 -1.40 -5.07
N ILE A 8 8.68 -1.39 -5.29
CA ILE A 8 7.73 -0.45 -4.69
C ILE A 8 6.81 -1.23 -3.76
N SER A 9 6.73 -0.83 -2.48
CA SER A 9 5.76 -1.37 -1.54
C SER A 9 4.63 -0.38 -1.30
N PHE A 10 3.38 -0.86 -1.32
CA PHE A 10 2.17 -0.07 -1.09
C PHE A 10 1.45 -0.49 0.20
N ASP A 11 0.91 0.49 0.92
CA ASP A 11 -0.23 0.22 1.80
C ASP A 11 -1.52 -0.02 0.99
N ILE A 12 -2.58 -0.48 1.66
CA ILE A 12 -3.88 -0.76 1.04
C ILE A 12 -4.90 0.34 1.39
N ASP A 13 -5.10 0.61 2.67
CA ASP A 13 -6.16 1.50 3.15
C ASP A 13 -5.77 2.96 2.93
N TYR A 14 -6.71 3.75 2.43
CA TYR A 14 -6.47 5.13 1.96
C TYR A 14 -5.36 5.32 0.91
N THR A 15 -4.65 4.25 0.49
CA THR A 15 -3.63 4.28 -0.55
C THR A 15 -4.18 3.74 -1.87
N LEU A 16 -4.61 2.48 -1.87
CA LEU A 16 -5.23 1.79 -3.02
C LEU A 16 -6.77 1.84 -2.95
N PHE A 17 -7.32 1.87 -1.74
CA PHE A 17 -8.76 1.84 -1.49
C PHE A 17 -9.25 3.09 -0.78
N ASP A 18 -10.42 3.57 -1.18
CA ASP A 18 -11.19 4.57 -0.47
C ASP A 18 -11.86 3.92 0.74
N THR A 19 -11.13 3.91 1.86
CA THR A 19 -11.59 3.30 3.10
C THR A 19 -12.77 4.06 3.73
N ASP A 20 -12.94 5.36 3.46
CA ASP A 20 -14.11 6.10 3.94
C ASP A 20 -15.37 5.67 3.19
N LYS A 21 -15.30 5.59 1.85
CA LYS A 21 -16.38 5.02 1.03
C LYS A 21 -16.67 3.59 1.43
N PHE A 22 -15.64 2.81 1.74
CA PHE A 22 -15.81 1.42 2.17
C PHE A 22 -16.58 1.29 3.47
N ARG A 23 -16.25 2.11 4.48
CA ARG A 23 -16.90 2.10 5.81
C ARG A 23 -18.40 2.40 5.74
N MET A 24 -18.89 3.03 4.67
CA MET A 24 -20.33 3.22 4.45
C MET A 24 -21.09 1.90 4.22
N TYR A 25 -20.39 0.84 3.81
CA TYR A 25 -20.96 -0.48 3.52
C TYR A 25 -20.64 -1.53 4.58
N VAL A 26 -19.79 -1.19 5.56
CA VAL A 26 -19.34 -2.11 6.59
C VAL A 26 -20.26 -2.00 7.81
N PRO A 27 -20.96 -3.08 8.19
CA PRO A 27 -21.67 -3.10 9.47
C PRO A 27 -20.69 -2.99 10.64
N SER A 28 -21.15 -2.43 11.75
CA SER A 28 -20.33 -2.24 12.96
C SER A 28 -19.75 -3.54 13.52
N ASP A 29 -20.44 -4.65 13.31
CA ASP A 29 -20.04 -6.00 13.74
C ASP A 29 -19.66 -6.83 12.52
N LEU A 30 -18.52 -6.51 11.90
CA LEU A 30 -18.06 -7.17 10.68
C LEU A 30 -17.80 -8.67 10.91
N THR A 31 -18.55 -9.53 10.23
CA THR A 31 -18.29 -10.97 10.19
C THR A 31 -17.61 -11.40 8.88
N MET A 32 -17.06 -12.62 8.85
CA MET A 32 -16.54 -13.20 7.60
C MET A 32 -17.58 -13.33 6.49
N TRP A 33 -18.86 -13.51 6.84
CA TRP A 33 -19.96 -13.52 5.88
C TRP A 33 -20.14 -12.14 5.24
N ASP A 34 -20.06 -11.08 6.04
CA ASP A 34 -20.18 -9.70 5.56
C ASP A 34 -19.04 -9.37 4.59
N ILE A 35 -17.81 -9.83 4.87
CA ILE A 35 -16.65 -9.63 4.00
C ILE A 35 -16.90 -10.14 2.58
N GLN A 36 -17.67 -11.22 2.40
CA GLN A 36 -17.97 -11.77 1.07
C GLN A 36 -18.96 -10.90 0.27
N GLN A 37 -19.78 -10.10 0.94
CA GLN A 37 -20.80 -9.25 0.30
C GLN A 37 -20.32 -7.82 0.05
N LEU A 38 -19.13 -7.44 0.57
CA LEU A 38 -18.63 -6.08 0.44
C LEU A 38 -18.31 -5.70 -1.01
N PRO A 39 -18.68 -4.48 -1.46
CA PRO A 39 -18.48 -4.01 -2.83
C PRO A 39 -17.07 -3.41 -2.99
N PHE A 40 -16.05 -4.25 -2.93
CA PHE A 40 -14.66 -3.79 -2.98
C PHE A 40 -14.30 -3.04 -4.26
N ASP A 41 -14.91 -3.41 -5.38
CA ASP A 41 -14.67 -2.87 -6.72
C ASP A 41 -14.97 -1.37 -6.81
N ILE A 42 -16.08 -0.92 -6.23
CA ILE A 42 -16.43 0.51 -6.23
C ILE A 42 -15.60 1.33 -5.23
N CYS A 43 -14.82 0.66 -4.37
CA CYS A 43 -13.97 1.28 -3.36
C CYS A 43 -12.50 1.37 -3.78
N VAL A 44 -12.10 0.82 -4.92
CA VAL A 44 -10.77 1.07 -5.48
C VAL A 44 -10.70 2.51 -5.99
N TYR A 45 -9.63 3.24 -5.66
CA TYR A 45 -9.42 4.56 -6.23
C TYR A 45 -9.24 4.45 -7.77
N PRO A 46 -9.96 5.23 -8.60
CA PRO A 46 -9.98 5.04 -10.04
C PRO A 46 -8.59 5.01 -10.70
N GLU A 47 -7.67 5.86 -10.25
CA GLU A 47 -6.31 5.95 -10.80
C GLU A 47 -5.49 4.69 -10.59
N VAL A 48 -5.76 3.90 -9.53
CA VAL A 48 -5.04 2.66 -9.21
C VAL A 48 -5.09 1.69 -10.39
N LEU A 49 -6.26 1.58 -11.03
CA LEU A 49 -6.49 0.69 -12.15
C LEU A 49 -5.65 1.03 -13.39
N SER A 50 -5.24 2.29 -13.52
CA SER A 50 -4.40 2.77 -14.63
C SER A 50 -2.90 2.82 -14.28
N VAL A 51 -2.59 3.09 -13.01
CA VAL A 51 -1.20 3.28 -12.56
C VAL A 51 -0.49 1.95 -12.31
N LEU A 52 -1.13 0.99 -11.63
CA LEU A 52 -0.47 -0.29 -11.30
C LEU A 52 0.01 -1.06 -12.55
N PRO A 53 -0.79 -1.18 -13.64
CA PRO A 53 -0.29 -1.82 -14.87
C PRO A 53 0.92 -1.12 -15.48
N THR A 54 1.02 0.21 -15.33
CA THR A 54 2.15 0.99 -15.85
C THR A 54 3.39 0.74 -15.00
N LEU A 55 3.26 0.75 -13.68
CA LEU A 55 4.37 0.51 -12.76
C LEU A 55 4.91 -0.93 -12.87
N GLN A 56 4.04 -1.93 -13.01
CA GLN A 56 4.44 -3.35 -13.09
C GLN A 56 5.38 -3.64 -14.27
N ARG A 57 5.45 -2.76 -15.28
CA ARG A 57 6.35 -2.90 -16.43
C ARG A 57 7.82 -2.63 -16.11
N ALA A 58 8.10 -1.91 -15.02
CA ALA A 58 9.46 -1.48 -14.65
C ALA A 58 9.81 -1.75 -13.19
N PHE A 59 8.83 -2.16 -12.38
CA PHE A 59 8.98 -2.37 -10.94
C PHE A 59 8.34 -3.69 -10.53
N ARG A 60 8.92 -4.32 -9.51
CA ARG A 60 8.21 -5.33 -8.72
C ARG A 60 7.35 -4.61 -7.68
N LEU A 61 6.06 -4.90 -7.67
CA LEU A 61 5.11 -4.27 -6.77
C LEU A 61 4.84 -5.20 -5.59
N GLY A 62 4.93 -4.67 -4.38
CA GLY A 62 4.63 -5.37 -3.13
C GLY A 62 3.58 -4.65 -2.31
N ILE A 63 3.15 -5.32 -1.24
CA ILE A 63 2.22 -4.80 -0.23
C ILE A 63 2.93 -4.84 1.12
N CYS A 64 2.78 -3.77 1.89
CA CYS A 64 3.08 -3.72 3.30
C CYS A 64 1.88 -3.06 3.96
N SER A 65 1.03 -3.82 4.65
CA SER A 65 -0.21 -3.28 5.24
C SER A 65 -0.41 -3.76 6.67
N ILE A 66 -0.91 -2.87 7.53
CA ILE A 66 -1.26 -3.22 8.91
C ILE A 66 -2.77 -3.39 9.04
N SER A 67 -3.19 -4.57 9.49
CA SER A 67 -4.59 -4.89 9.70
C SER A 67 -4.78 -5.97 10.78
N GLU A 68 -5.87 -5.88 11.52
CA GLU A 68 -6.25 -6.90 12.50
C GLU A 68 -6.73 -8.20 11.83
N ILE A 69 -7.22 -8.12 10.60
CA ILE A 69 -7.79 -9.26 9.85
C ILE A 69 -7.06 -9.34 8.50
N ASP A 70 -6.11 -10.26 8.36
CA ASP A 70 -5.32 -10.43 7.13
C ASP A 70 -6.21 -10.85 5.95
N GLU A 71 -7.12 -11.80 6.17
CA GLU A 71 -8.04 -12.32 5.16
C GLU A 71 -8.86 -11.21 4.51
N TYR A 72 -9.19 -10.18 5.28
CA TYR A 72 -9.94 -9.02 4.82
C TYR A 72 -9.14 -8.15 3.85
N GLN A 73 -7.85 -7.91 4.12
CA GLN A 73 -6.97 -7.18 3.20
C GLN A 73 -6.68 -8.01 1.94
N ARG A 74 -6.45 -9.32 2.09
CA ARG A 74 -6.29 -10.23 0.95
C ARG A 74 -7.55 -10.29 0.09
N ALA A 75 -8.73 -10.25 0.70
CA ALA A 75 -10.00 -10.21 -0.02
C ALA A 75 -10.14 -8.94 -0.87
N LYS A 76 -9.74 -7.77 -0.36
CA LYS A 76 -9.69 -6.52 -1.15
C LYS A 76 -8.89 -6.71 -2.43
N LEU A 77 -7.66 -7.22 -2.31
CA LEU A 77 -6.76 -7.39 -3.46
C LEU A 77 -7.28 -8.44 -4.45
N THR A 78 -7.73 -9.59 -3.97
CA THR A 78 -8.14 -10.71 -4.82
C THR A 78 -9.48 -10.45 -5.52
N ARG A 79 -10.49 -9.96 -4.80
CA ARG A 79 -11.85 -9.76 -5.35
C ARG A 79 -11.93 -8.60 -6.34
N THR A 80 -11.02 -7.65 -6.27
CA THR A 80 -10.90 -6.55 -7.25
C THR A 80 -9.99 -6.89 -8.42
N GLY A 81 -9.34 -8.06 -8.39
CA GLY A 81 -8.35 -8.46 -9.37
C GLY A 81 -7.03 -7.68 -9.28
N LEU A 82 -6.83 -6.87 -8.23
CA LEU A 82 -5.58 -6.13 -8.03
C LEU A 82 -4.40 -7.05 -7.64
N ALA A 83 -4.69 -8.21 -7.01
CA ALA A 83 -3.67 -9.17 -6.60
C ALA A 83 -2.70 -9.56 -7.73
N ARG A 84 -3.14 -9.59 -8.99
CA ARG A 84 -2.31 -9.92 -10.16
C ARG A 84 -1.16 -8.93 -10.44
N PHE A 85 -1.23 -7.72 -9.87
CA PHE A 85 -0.21 -6.70 -10.05
C PHE A 85 0.94 -6.83 -9.05
N PHE A 86 0.71 -7.53 -7.93
CA PHE A 86 1.66 -7.66 -6.85
C PHE A 86 2.39 -9.00 -6.92
N ASP A 87 3.69 -8.95 -6.63
CA ASP A 87 4.51 -10.14 -6.46
C ASP A 87 4.10 -10.85 -5.17
N PRO A 88 3.65 -12.13 -5.22
CA PRO A 88 3.19 -12.86 -4.03
C PRO A 88 4.24 -12.95 -2.91
N ASP A 89 5.53 -12.97 -3.26
CA ASP A 89 6.64 -13.02 -2.29
C ASP A 89 6.89 -11.65 -1.63
N LEU A 90 6.22 -10.59 -2.11
CA LEU A 90 6.32 -9.23 -1.60
C LEU A 90 5.02 -8.74 -0.95
N VAL A 91 4.12 -9.64 -0.55
CA VAL A 91 2.85 -9.30 0.14
C VAL A 91 2.97 -9.56 1.64
N PHE A 92 3.22 -8.50 2.39
CA PHE A 92 3.32 -8.51 3.84
C PHE A 92 2.09 -7.82 4.46
N ILE A 93 1.27 -8.60 5.17
CA ILE A 93 0.08 -8.10 5.86
C ILE A 93 0.08 -8.70 7.27
N GLY A 94 -0.13 -7.87 8.29
CA GLY A 94 -0.10 -8.30 9.68
C GLY A 94 -0.58 -7.20 10.62
N ASN A 95 -0.66 -7.48 11.92
CA ASN A 95 -1.14 -6.52 12.92
C ASN A 95 -0.02 -5.82 13.71
N ASP A 96 1.23 -6.26 13.55
CA ASP A 96 2.42 -5.72 14.20
C ASP A 96 3.41 -5.24 13.14
N ILE A 97 3.62 -3.92 13.07
CA ILE A 97 4.51 -3.30 12.10
C ILE A 97 5.97 -3.72 12.28
N ASP A 98 6.42 -3.98 13.51
CA ASP A 98 7.83 -4.31 13.75
C ASP A 98 8.14 -5.75 13.34
N ALA A 99 7.24 -6.67 13.66
CA ALA A 99 7.33 -8.04 13.17
C ALA A 99 7.28 -8.09 11.64
N LEU A 100 6.36 -7.32 11.06
CA LEU A 100 6.16 -7.25 9.61
C LEU A 100 7.35 -6.65 8.87
N LEU A 101 7.92 -5.54 9.36
CA LEU A 101 9.12 -4.95 8.75
C LEU A 101 10.36 -5.83 8.92
N LYS A 102 10.45 -6.58 10.04
CA LYS A 102 11.52 -7.56 10.23
C LYS A 102 11.45 -8.68 9.20
N GLU A 103 10.26 -9.25 8.99
CA GLU A 103 10.03 -10.26 7.95
C GLU A 103 10.33 -9.69 6.55
N MET A 104 9.77 -8.52 6.25
CA MET A 104 10.00 -7.85 4.98
C MET A 104 11.49 -7.62 4.74
N LYS A 105 12.28 -7.22 5.75
CA LYS A 105 13.73 -6.99 5.61
C LYS A 105 14.53 -8.27 5.34
N GLN A 106 14.07 -9.41 5.84
CA GLN A 106 14.70 -10.70 5.58
C GLN A 106 14.46 -11.15 4.13
N THR A 107 13.27 -10.89 3.59
CA THR A 107 12.88 -11.26 2.23
C THR A 107 13.32 -10.23 1.18
N VAL A 108 13.29 -8.95 1.56
CA VAL A 108 13.54 -7.78 0.71
C VAL A 108 14.71 -7.00 1.30
N PRO A 109 15.97 -7.32 0.96
CA PRO A 109 17.11 -6.63 1.53
C PRO A 109 17.16 -5.14 1.11
N MET A 110 16.59 -4.80 -0.05
CA MET A 110 16.58 -3.46 -0.64
C MET A 110 15.17 -3.08 -1.11
N LEU A 111 14.67 -1.96 -0.60
CA LEU A 111 13.37 -1.37 -0.95
C LEU A 111 13.64 0.01 -1.55
N HIS A 112 13.08 0.29 -2.74
CA HIS A 112 13.36 1.55 -3.43
C HIS A 112 12.31 2.61 -3.10
N TYR A 113 11.03 2.19 -3.06
CA TYR A 113 9.93 3.08 -2.75
C TYR A 113 8.98 2.47 -1.72
N ALA A 114 8.50 3.29 -0.79
CA ALA A 114 7.42 2.96 0.14
C ALA A 114 6.30 3.99 -0.03
N VAL A 115 5.09 3.52 -0.32
CA VAL A 115 3.93 4.35 -0.67
C VAL A 115 2.81 4.09 0.32
N ASP A 116 2.43 5.11 1.07
CA ASP A 116 1.50 4.98 2.20
C ASP A 116 0.79 6.33 2.44
N ASP A 117 -0.40 6.33 3.04
CA ASP A 117 -1.07 7.56 3.44
C ASP A 117 -0.62 8.06 4.83
N LEU A 118 -0.08 7.17 5.66
CA LEU A 118 0.27 7.39 7.06
C LEU A 118 1.77 7.66 7.26
N PRO A 119 2.18 8.91 7.56
CA PRO A 119 3.60 9.25 7.68
C PRO A 119 4.35 8.52 8.79
N THR A 120 3.68 8.18 9.89
CA THR A 120 4.32 7.42 10.98
C THR A 120 4.71 6.00 10.55
N LYS A 121 4.00 5.38 9.60
CA LYS A 121 4.39 4.08 9.05
C LYS A 121 5.56 4.23 8.09
N LEU A 122 5.56 5.27 7.25
CA LEU A 122 6.69 5.61 6.38
C LEU A 122 7.98 5.88 7.19
N GLU A 123 7.87 6.55 8.34
CA GLU A 123 8.98 6.76 9.26
C GLU A 123 9.59 5.44 9.73
N ARG A 124 8.75 4.49 10.17
CA ARG A 124 9.21 3.15 10.60
C ARG A 124 9.89 2.39 9.46
N ILE A 125 9.35 2.48 8.26
CA ILE A 125 9.97 1.87 7.06
C ILE A 125 11.33 2.51 6.79
N LYS A 126 11.45 3.84 6.84
CA LYS A 126 12.71 4.58 6.61
C LYS A 126 13.79 4.21 7.64
N VAL A 127 13.41 3.93 8.89
CA VAL A 127 14.36 3.43 9.91
C VAL A 127 14.96 2.08 9.52
N VAL A 128 14.15 1.17 8.97
CA VAL A 128 14.60 -0.18 8.55
C VAL A 128 15.29 -0.16 7.17
N TYR A 129 14.90 0.79 6.31
CA TYR A 129 15.44 1.01 4.98
C TYR A 129 15.86 2.48 4.82
N PRO A 130 17.05 2.87 5.31
CA PRO A 130 17.48 4.28 5.27
C PRO A 130 17.49 4.89 3.87
N GLU A 131 17.73 4.07 2.85
CA GLU A 131 17.78 4.49 1.44
C GLU A 131 16.42 4.46 0.72
N VAL A 132 15.35 3.99 1.37
CA VAL A 132 14.02 3.97 0.72
C VAL A 132 13.56 5.40 0.41
N VAL A 133 12.95 5.61 -0.74
CA VAL A 133 12.19 6.83 -1.03
C VAL A 133 10.77 6.67 -0.49
N THR A 134 10.41 7.49 0.48
CA THR A 134 9.07 7.52 1.08
C THR A 134 8.17 8.47 0.31
N VAL A 135 6.99 7.98 -0.08
CA VAL A 135 6.01 8.74 -0.85
C VAL A 135 4.68 8.70 -0.10
N ARG A 136 4.29 9.84 0.47
CA ARG A 136 3.01 9.98 1.13
C ARG A 136 1.90 10.24 0.12
N VAL A 137 0.83 9.46 0.16
CA VAL A 137 -0.40 9.75 -0.59
C VAL A 137 -1.38 10.50 0.31
N LYS A 138 -1.70 11.76 -0.01
CA LYS A 138 -2.55 12.62 0.82
C LYS A 138 -4.03 12.30 0.60
N LYS A 139 -4.49 11.20 1.18
CA LYS A 139 -5.87 10.73 1.08
C LYS A 139 -6.52 10.45 2.44
N GLY A 140 -7.84 10.36 2.41
CA GLY A 140 -8.66 10.03 3.57
C GLY A 140 -8.45 10.92 4.78
N LYS A 141 -8.71 10.36 5.96
CA LYS A 141 -8.60 11.05 7.26
C LYS A 141 -7.19 11.56 7.59
N HIS A 142 -6.16 11.13 6.88
CA HIS A 142 -4.76 11.49 7.13
C HIS A 142 -4.29 12.66 6.27
N ALA A 143 -4.98 13.01 5.18
CA ALA A 143 -4.60 14.08 4.26
C ALA A 143 -4.43 15.45 4.93
N VAL A 144 -5.28 15.78 5.92
CA VAL A 144 -5.31 17.09 6.58
C VAL A 144 -4.48 17.14 7.87
N LYS A 145 -3.86 16.03 8.26
CA LYS A 145 -3.08 15.94 9.50
C LYS A 145 -1.62 16.30 9.27
N THR A 146 -1.08 17.05 10.22
CA THR A 146 0.35 17.35 10.32
C THR A 146 1.05 16.29 11.14
N PHE A 147 2.20 15.82 10.65
CA PHE A 147 3.03 14.82 11.33
C PHE A 147 4.46 15.34 11.48
N PRO A 148 5.20 14.94 12.53
CA PRO A 148 6.61 15.32 12.68
C PRO A 148 7.49 14.80 11.54
N PHE A 149 7.27 13.55 11.13
CA PHE A 149 7.96 12.95 10.00
C PHE A 149 7.49 13.56 8.67
N GLN A 150 8.44 13.94 7.83
CA GLN A 150 8.21 14.44 6.47
C GLN A 150 8.69 13.38 5.48
N SER A 151 7.78 12.94 4.60
CA SER A 151 8.15 12.00 3.54
C SER A 151 9.00 12.69 2.47
N ASP A 152 9.80 11.91 1.74
CA ASP A 152 10.65 12.46 0.66
C ASP A 152 9.80 13.12 -0.44
N TYR A 153 8.60 12.58 -0.68
CA TYR A 153 7.59 13.16 -1.56
C TYR A 153 6.19 13.07 -0.96
N GLU A 154 5.34 14.02 -1.32
CA GLU A 154 3.90 13.95 -1.08
C GLU A 154 3.14 14.10 -2.41
N ILE A 155 2.12 13.27 -2.61
CA ILE A 155 1.29 13.24 -3.82
C ILE A 155 -0.19 13.21 -3.44
N ASP A 156 -1.05 13.78 -4.28
CA ASP A 156 -2.51 13.76 -4.05
C ASP A 156 -3.14 12.44 -4.51
N ASP A 157 -2.55 11.80 -5.52
CA ASP A 157 -2.99 10.53 -6.10
C ASP A 157 -1.80 9.73 -6.67
N LEU A 158 -2.04 8.50 -7.11
CA LEU A 158 -0.98 7.63 -7.65
C LEU A 158 -0.45 8.06 -9.02
N HIS A 159 -1.12 8.96 -9.76
CA HIS A 159 -0.50 9.53 -10.96
C HIS A 159 0.73 10.36 -10.60
N GLY A 160 0.76 10.95 -9.40
CA GLY A 160 1.94 11.60 -8.84
C GLY A 160 3.14 10.67 -8.70
N LEU A 161 2.91 9.41 -8.29
CA LEU A 161 3.98 8.42 -8.15
C LEU A 161 4.65 8.11 -9.49
N GLY A 162 3.86 7.93 -10.56
CA GLY A 162 4.40 7.73 -11.90
C GLY A 162 5.35 8.86 -12.34
N ARG A 163 5.05 10.11 -11.97
CA ARG A 163 5.95 11.26 -12.25
C ARG A 163 7.24 11.21 -11.45
N ILE A 164 7.24 10.64 -10.24
CA ILE A 164 8.43 10.53 -9.39
C ILE A 164 9.35 9.41 -9.91
N VAL A 165 8.77 8.24 -10.22
CA VAL A 165 9.56 7.03 -10.49
C VAL A 165 10.03 6.89 -11.93
N PHE A 166 9.45 7.63 -12.89
CA PHE A 166 9.86 7.61 -14.30
C PHE A 166 10.61 8.87 -14.76
N ARG A 167 10.83 9.85 -13.87
CA ARG A 167 11.61 11.06 -14.17
C ARG A 167 13.04 11.03 -13.62
N ASN A 168 13.31 10.11 -12.70
CA ASN A 168 14.64 9.81 -12.18
C ASN A 168 15.20 8.59 -12.90
#